data_AF-A0A7W7Y2H8-F1
#
_entry.id   AF-A0A7W7Y2H8-F1
#
_cell.length_a   1.000
_cell.length_b   1.000
_cell.length_c   1.000
_cell.angle_alpha   90.00
_cell.angle_beta   90.00
_cell.angle_gamma   90.00
#
_symmetry.space_group_name_H-M   'P 1'
#
loop_
_entity.id
_entity.type
_entity.pdbx_description
1 polymer ?
#
loop_
_entity_poly.entity_id
_entity_poly.type
_entity_poly.pdbx_seq_one_letter_code
_entity_poly.pdbx_strand_id
1 'polypeptide(L)'
;MQSNMEKKDFSPSESISCQRQLDEEQRSFLGSYPELEIVHYKGKTIILLGTAHISRQSVDAVQAIVSTIKPDAVAVELCPSRYRSLFDEDHWEKMNIFQVLREGKATMLLANLVLSSFQRRIGKSLGVKPGQEMVEAIRAANQCDARFILADREVQLTLKRAWGQASLWDKMRLLSVLMGSLFSNEELTERDLERMRSQDVLSEMLEEFSRHFPRLKSTLIDERDQYLAKKIVESPGDIIVAVIGAGHRQGIQRLIETSRVQEVSFDDLNRSPKPSKVLKGIKYIIPLIVVGIITYGFFYSSAEASWTMIQLWILVNGVLAAAFVAAALPHPLTVLAAFVAAPLTSLNPTIAAGWVAGLTEAWLRKPKVGDFMSLSNDIVSVRGFWKNGITKILLVVVFANVGSSLGTFIGIPVIASLLR
;
A
#
# COMPACT_ATOMS: atom_id res chain seq x y z
N MET A 1 45.99 61.40 -13.14
CA MET A 1 45.78 61.23 -14.59
C MET A 1 44.69 60.19 -14.77
N GLN A 2 43.58 60.58 -15.43
CA GLN A 2 42.66 59.77 -16.26
C GLN A 2 41.99 58.51 -15.63
N SER A 3 40.72 58.18 -15.86
CA SER A 3 39.64 58.79 -16.65
C SER A 3 38.29 58.18 -16.22
N ASN A 4 37.23 58.94 -16.45
CA ASN A 4 35.85 58.46 -16.57
C ASN A 4 35.71 57.34 -17.62
N MET A 5 34.77 56.42 -17.41
CA MET A 5 33.88 55.80 -18.43
C MET A 5 32.82 54.99 -17.67
N GLU A 6 31.65 55.59 -17.47
CA GLU A 6 30.42 55.37 -18.26
C GLU A 6 29.62 54.13 -17.83
N LYS A 7 28.47 54.44 -17.22
CA LYS A 7 27.36 53.51 -16.99
C LYS A 7 26.92 52.93 -18.34
N LYS A 8 26.98 51.60 -18.47
CA LYS A 8 26.16 50.90 -19.46
C LYS A 8 24.89 50.44 -18.77
N ASP A 9 23.79 51.11 -19.10
CA ASP A 9 22.44 50.63 -18.88
C ASP A 9 22.28 49.30 -19.63
N PHE A 10 22.24 48.19 -18.88
CA PHE A 10 21.75 46.92 -19.40
C PHE A 10 20.22 46.99 -19.33
N SER A 11 19.60 47.39 -20.45
CA SER A 11 18.21 47.06 -20.74
C SER A 11 18.02 45.55 -20.55
N PRO A 12 17.00 45.08 -19.82
CA PRO A 12 16.65 43.68 -19.82
C PRO A 12 16.10 43.37 -21.21
N SER A 13 16.95 42.78 -22.06
CA SER A 13 16.50 42.11 -23.27
C SER A 13 15.36 41.17 -22.88
N GLU A 14 14.18 41.43 -23.41
CA GLU A 14 13.03 40.54 -23.36
C GLU A 14 13.49 39.15 -23.82
N SER A 15 13.77 38.26 -22.86
CA SER A 15 13.89 36.84 -23.15
C SER A 15 12.49 36.37 -23.50
N ILE A 16 12.17 36.40 -24.79
CA ILE A 16 11.01 35.71 -25.35
C ILE A 16 11.19 34.24 -25.01
N SER A 17 10.57 33.81 -23.91
CA SER A 17 10.39 32.41 -23.57
C SER A 17 9.56 31.80 -24.70
N CYS A 18 10.23 31.24 -25.71
CA CYS A 18 9.56 30.50 -26.77
C CYS A 18 8.98 29.23 -26.15
N GLN A 19 7.72 29.30 -25.72
CA GLN A 19 7.00 28.15 -25.20
C GLN A 19 6.90 27.10 -26.29
N ARG A 20 7.45 25.91 -26.03
CA ARG A 20 7.42 24.80 -26.98
C ARG A 20 5.98 24.33 -27.18
N GLN A 21 5.55 24.19 -28.43
CA GLN A 21 4.22 23.72 -28.80
C GLN A 21 4.30 22.47 -29.68
N LEU A 22 3.22 21.68 -29.69
CA LEU A 22 3.06 20.55 -30.60
C LEU A 22 2.90 21.04 -32.03
N ASP A 23 3.67 20.46 -32.95
CA ASP A 23 3.51 20.67 -34.40
C ASP A 23 2.29 19.93 -34.96
N GLU A 24 1.93 20.18 -36.23
CA GLU A 24 0.75 19.58 -36.86
C GLU A 24 0.86 18.06 -37.01
N GLU A 25 2.06 17.54 -37.28
CA GLU A 25 2.30 16.11 -37.43
C GLU A 25 2.10 15.38 -36.10
N GLN A 26 2.62 15.95 -35.02
CA GLN A 26 2.44 15.47 -33.65
C GLN A 26 0.97 15.51 -33.24
N ARG A 27 0.23 16.57 -33.58
CA ARG A 27 -1.22 16.66 -33.30
C ARG A 27 -2.01 15.61 -34.08
N SER A 28 -1.68 15.42 -35.36
CA SER A 28 -2.32 14.40 -36.21
C SER A 28 -2.04 12.99 -35.71
N PHE A 29 -0.78 12.71 -35.34
CA PHE A 29 -0.37 11.44 -34.73
C PHE A 29 -1.12 11.17 -33.43
N LEU A 30 -1.22 12.17 -32.53
CA LEU A 30 -2.00 12.05 -31.30
C LEU A 30 -3.49 11.77 -31.61
N GLY A 31 -4.08 12.38 -32.64
CA GLY A 31 -5.47 12.10 -33.03
C GLY A 31 -5.80 10.64 -33.35
N SER A 32 -4.79 9.77 -33.51
CA SER A 32 -4.98 8.34 -33.74
C SER A 32 -5.14 7.49 -32.47
N TYR A 33 -4.94 8.04 -31.27
CA TYR A 33 -5.07 7.31 -30.00
C TYR A 33 -6.31 7.77 -29.22
N PRO A 34 -7.41 6.99 -29.20
CA PRO A 34 -8.65 7.39 -28.52
C PRO A 34 -8.53 7.48 -26.99
N GLU A 35 -7.49 6.87 -26.41
CA GLU A 35 -7.24 6.85 -24.97
C GLU A 35 -6.57 8.12 -24.40
N LEU A 36 -6.32 9.13 -25.23
CA LEU A 36 -5.63 10.35 -24.83
C LEU A 36 -6.56 11.56 -24.74
N GLU A 37 -6.21 12.51 -23.87
CA GLU A 37 -6.76 13.86 -23.87
C GLU A 37 -5.63 14.89 -23.86
N ILE A 38 -5.83 16.01 -24.54
CA ILE A 38 -4.90 17.13 -24.51
C ILE A 38 -5.57 18.26 -23.72
N VAL A 39 -4.93 18.68 -22.63
CA VAL A 39 -5.37 19.81 -21.82
C VAL A 39 -4.30 20.88 -21.77
N HIS A 40 -4.73 22.15 -21.74
CA HIS A 40 -3.83 23.29 -21.64
C HIS A 40 -3.92 23.93 -20.26
N TYR A 41 -2.78 24.21 -19.64
CA TYR A 41 -2.74 24.82 -18.32
C TYR A 41 -1.56 25.79 -18.19
N LYS A 42 -1.87 27.09 -17.97
CA LYS A 42 -0.87 28.17 -17.80
C LYS A 42 0.23 28.16 -18.88
N GLY A 43 -0.16 27.94 -20.15
CA GLY A 43 0.76 27.89 -21.29
C GLY A 43 1.44 26.54 -21.53
N LYS A 44 1.23 25.55 -20.66
CA LYS A 44 1.71 24.17 -20.86
C LYS A 44 0.70 23.36 -21.67
N THR A 45 1.19 22.43 -22.47
CA THR A 45 0.42 21.38 -23.13
C THR A 45 0.62 20.08 -22.37
N ILE A 46 -0.46 19.53 -21.83
CA ILE A 46 -0.45 18.30 -21.03
C ILE A 46 -1.25 17.24 -21.79
N ILE A 47 -0.57 16.15 -22.13
CA ILE A 47 -1.15 14.98 -22.81
C ILE A 47 -1.44 13.94 -21.73
N LEU A 48 -2.72 13.69 -21.43
CA LEU A 48 -3.17 12.70 -20.47
C LEU A 48 -3.39 11.36 -21.17
N LEU A 49 -2.46 10.42 -21.04
CA LEU A 49 -2.54 9.09 -21.64
C LEU A 49 -3.13 8.10 -20.63
N GLY A 50 -4.38 7.67 -20.86
CA GLY A 50 -5.09 6.69 -20.04
C GLY A 50 -4.72 5.25 -20.40
N THR A 51 -4.04 4.56 -19.50
CA THR A 51 -3.55 3.19 -19.70
C THR A 51 -4.42 2.17 -18.98
N ALA A 52 -4.57 0.98 -19.59
CA ALA A 52 -5.04 -0.20 -18.88
C ALA A 52 -3.80 -0.95 -18.38
N HIS A 53 -3.60 -1.03 -17.05
CA HIS A 53 -2.37 -1.45 -16.36
C HIS A 53 -1.85 -2.87 -16.65
N ILE A 54 -2.44 -3.56 -17.63
CA ILE A 54 -2.14 -4.94 -18.00
C ILE A 54 -2.36 -5.18 -19.51
N SER A 55 -2.32 -4.12 -20.33
CA SER A 55 -2.47 -4.20 -21.78
C SER A 55 -1.14 -3.96 -22.49
N ARG A 56 -0.76 -4.89 -23.36
CA ARG A 56 0.40 -4.71 -24.26
C ARG A 56 0.22 -3.51 -25.19
N GLN A 57 -1.01 -3.27 -25.64
CA GLN A 57 -1.35 -2.11 -26.47
C GLN A 57 -1.04 -0.79 -25.73
N SER A 58 -1.29 -0.72 -24.42
CA SER A 58 -0.94 0.47 -23.62
C SER A 58 0.58 0.68 -23.52
N VAL A 59 1.36 -0.40 -23.45
CA VAL A 59 2.84 -0.31 -23.45
C VAL A 59 3.34 0.22 -24.79
N ASP A 60 2.83 -0.32 -25.90
CA ASP A 60 3.24 0.08 -27.25
C ASP A 60 2.82 1.54 -27.54
N ALA A 61 1.63 1.95 -27.11
CA ALA A 61 1.14 3.32 -27.23
C ALA A 61 2.01 4.32 -26.43
N VAL A 62 2.36 3.98 -25.19
CA VAL A 62 3.27 4.79 -24.36
C VAL A 62 4.61 5.00 -25.06
N GLN A 63 5.22 3.92 -25.56
CA GLN A 63 6.51 3.99 -26.24
C GLN A 63 6.44 4.89 -27.48
N ALA A 64 5.42 4.67 -28.33
CA ALA A 64 5.22 5.43 -29.56
C ALA A 64 5.00 6.93 -29.27
N ILE A 65 4.11 7.25 -28.34
CA ILE A 65 3.80 8.64 -27.99
C ILE A 65 5.01 9.36 -27.39
N VAL A 66 5.68 8.78 -26.39
CA VAL A 66 6.81 9.46 -25.74
C VAL A 66 7.97 9.66 -26.72
N SER A 67 8.22 8.71 -27.61
CA SER A 67 9.30 8.78 -28.59
C SER A 67 9.02 9.78 -29.72
N THR A 68 7.77 9.91 -30.15
CA THR A 68 7.35 10.85 -31.21
C THR A 68 7.23 12.28 -30.69
N ILE A 69 6.61 12.46 -29.51
CA ILE A 69 6.40 13.79 -28.93
C ILE A 69 7.69 14.37 -28.36
N LYS A 70 8.58 13.52 -27.83
CA LYS A 70 9.79 13.92 -27.11
C LYS A 70 9.49 15.01 -26.08
N PRO A 71 8.59 14.77 -25.12
CA PRO A 71 8.12 15.79 -24.20
C PRO A 71 9.26 16.30 -23.31
N ASP A 72 9.07 17.44 -22.65
CA ASP A 72 10.04 17.97 -21.70
C ASP A 72 10.01 17.18 -20.38
N ALA A 73 8.83 16.66 -20.02
CA ALA A 73 8.64 15.78 -18.88
C ALA A 73 7.62 14.66 -19.12
N VAL A 74 7.85 13.52 -18.47
CA VAL A 74 6.92 12.39 -18.43
C VAL A 74 6.49 12.13 -16.99
N ALA A 75 5.24 12.44 -16.66
CA ALA A 75 4.66 12.16 -15.35
C ALA A 75 4.05 10.77 -15.34
N VAL A 76 4.41 9.94 -14.36
CA VAL A 76 3.90 8.56 -14.25
C VAL A 76 3.11 8.36 -12.95
N GLU A 77 2.01 7.60 -13.01
CA GLU A 77 1.21 7.19 -11.84
C GLU A 77 1.95 6.12 -11.01
N LEU A 78 3.09 6.50 -10.47
CA LEU A 78 3.97 5.66 -9.68
C LEU A 78 4.52 6.45 -8.50
N CYS A 79 4.42 5.88 -7.31
CA CYS A 79 5.00 6.46 -6.10
C CYS A 79 6.41 5.90 -5.85
N PRO A 80 7.24 6.56 -5.01
CA PRO A 80 8.62 6.15 -4.77
C PRO A 80 8.77 4.70 -4.29
N SER A 81 7.86 4.21 -3.44
CA SER A 81 7.88 2.81 -3.00
C SER A 81 7.62 1.82 -4.12
N ARG A 82 6.64 2.09 -5.01
CA ARG A 82 6.36 1.25 -6.17
C ARG A 82 7.47 1.32 -7.21
N TYR A 83 8.07 2.49 -7.42
CA TYR A 83 9.25 2.64 -8.28
C TYR A 83 10.39 1.76 -7.81
N ARG A 84 10.76 1.83 -6.52
CA ARG A 84 11.77 0.93 -5.96
C ARG A 84 11.40 -0.53 -6.16
N SER A 85 10.17 -0.94 -5.89
CA SER A 85 9.76 -2.34 -6.10
C SER A 85 9.84 -2.83 -7.55
N LEU A 86 9.77 -1.94 -8.55
CA LEU A 86 9.85 -2.29 -9.96
C LEU A 86 11.28 -2.26 -10.51
N PHE A 87 12.16 -1.42 -9.97
CA PHE A 87 13.51 -1.19 -10.49
C PHE A 87 14.64 -1.64 -9.54
N ASP A 88 14.35 -1.89 -8.27
CA ASP A 88 15.30 -2.31 -7.22
C ASP A 88 14.90 -3.72 -6.74
N GLU A 89 15.22 -4.74 -7.55
CA GLU A 89 14.97 -6.15 -7.19
C GLU A 89 15.74 -6.56 -5.93
N ASP A 90 16.85 -5.88 -5.63
CA ASP A 90 17.79 -6.17 -4.52
C ASP A 90 17.42 -5.47 -3.19
N HIS A 91 16.35 -4.67 -3.16
CA HIS A 91 15.90 -4.00 -1.93
C HIS A 91 15.73 -4.99 -0.75
N TRP A 92 15.26 -6.21 -1.05
CA TRP A 92 15.04 -7.24 -0.04
C TRP A 92 16.35 -7.72 0.60
N GLU A 93 17.45 -7.78 -0.17
CA GLU A 93 18.75 -8.25 0.32
C GLU A 93 19.32 -7.36 1.43
N LYS A 94 18.94 -6.09 1.44
CA LYS A 94 19.37 -5.09 2.44
C LYS A 94 18.47 -5.04 3.67
N MET A 95 17.38 -5.82 3.70
CA MET A 95 16.40 -5.76 4.79
C MET A 95 16.88 -6.52 6.03
N ASN A 96 16.99 -5.81 7.16
CA ASN A 96 17.27 -6.44 8.44
C ASN A 96 15.98 -6.92 9.14
N ILE A 97 15.71 -8.22 9.05
CA ILE A 97 14.51 -8.82 9.66
C ILE A 97 14.45 -8.63 11.19
N PHE A 98 15.58 -8.65 11.90
CA PHE A 98 15.60 -8.46 13.36
C PHE A 98 15.14 -7.06 13.74
N GLN A 99 15.54 -6.05 12.96
CA GLN A 99 15.09 -4.68 13.14
C GLN A 99 13.58 -4.56 12.89
N VAL A 100 13.07 -5.17 11.81
CA VAL A 100 11.63 -5.18 11.48
C VAL A 100 10.80 -5.81 12.61
N LEU A 101 11.29 -6.91 13.19
CA LEU A 101 10.65 -7.56 14.34
C LEU A 101 10.66 -6.66 15.58
N ARG A 102 11.81 -6.08 15.91
CA ARG A 102 11.99 -5.23 17.10
C ARG A 102 11.19 -3.93 17.05
N GLU A 103 11.01 -3.37 15.85
CA GLU A 103 10.20 -2.17 15.62
C GLU A 103 8.69 -2.48 15.49
N GLY A 104 8.31 -3.76 15.54
CA GLY A 104 6.92 -4.18 15.42
C GLY A 104 6.31 -4.04 14.03
N LYS A 105 7.14 -3.92 13.00
CA LYS A 105 6.72 -3.73 11.60
C LYS A 105 6.45 -5.05 10.87
N ALA A 106 6.59 -6.19 11.55
CA ALA A 106 6.41 -7.53 10.98
C ALA A 106 5.06 -7.73 10.28
N THR A 107 3.96 -7.32 10.93
CA THR A 107 2.61 -7.48 10.38
C THR A 107 2.40 -6.61 9.13
N MET A 108 2.94 -5.39 9.14
CA MET A 108 2.93 -4.48 8.00
C MET A 108 3.74 -5.03 6.83
N LEU A 109 4.93 -5.60 7.11
CA LEU A 109 5.74 -6.26 6.10
C LEU A 109 4.99 -7.46 5.49
N LEU A 110 4.39 -8.32 6.31
CA LEU A 110 3.62 -9.46 5.81
C LEU A 110 2.45 -9.01 4.93
N ALA A 111 1.72 -7.97 5.35
CA ALA A 111 0.62 -7.40 4.56
C ALA A 111 1.10 -6.87 3.21
N ASN A 112 2.25 -6.18 3.17
CA ASN A 112 2.86 -5.72 1.93
C ASN A 112 3.26 -6.91 1.03
N LEU A 113 3.78 -8.00 1.59
CA LEU A 113 4.14 -9.21 0.83
C LEU A 113 2.90 -9.91 0.26
N VAL A 114 1.81 -9.99 1.02
CA VAL A 114 0.53 -10.54 0.54
C VAL A 114 -0.07 -9.68 -0.58
N LEU A 115 -0.05 -8.35 -0.44
CA LEU A 115 -0.49 -7.45 -1.51
C LEU A 115 0.38 -7.61 -2.76
N SER A 116 1.71 -7.67 -2.59
CA SER A 116 2.66 -7.89 -3.68
C SER A 116 2.43 -9.22 -4.37
N SER A 117 2.05 -10.28 -3.64
CA SER A 117 1.76 -11.58 -4.23
C SER A 117 0.47 -11.57 -5.05
N PHE A 118 -0.58 -10.91 -4.58
CA PHE A 118 -1.82 -10.73 -5.32
C PHE A 118 -1.58 -9.98 -6.63
N GLN A 119 -0.83 -8.87 -6.57
CA GLN A 119 -0.43 -8.10 -7.75
C GLN A 119 0.35 -8.96 -8.75
N ARG A 120 1.30 -9.77 -8.28
CA ARG A 120 2.10 -10.66 -9.15
C ARG A 120 1.29 -11.79 -9.78
N ARG A 121 0.33 -12.36 -9.06
CA ARG A 121 -0.55 -13.42 -9.59
C ARG A 121 -1.36 -12.91 -10.77
N ILE A 122 -2.00 -11.75 -10.62
CA ILE A 122 -2.75 -11.10 -11.71
C ILE A 122 -1.84 -10.86 -12.92
N GLY A 123 -0.62 -10.37 -12.67
CA GLY A 123 0.38 -10.14 -13.71
C GLY A 123 0.78 -11.37 -14.53
N LYS A 124 1.05 -12.49 -13.86
CA LYS A 124 1.45 -13.73 -14.54
C LYS A 124 0.35 -14.29 -15.45
N SER A 125 -0.92 -14.20 -15.01
CA SER A 125 -2.05 -14.73 -15.78
C SER A 125 -2.36 -13.93 -17.04
N LEU A 126 -1.86 -12.69 -17.17
CA LEU A 126 -2.18 -11.80 -18.27
C LEU A 126 -1.00 -11.58 -19.24
N GLY A 127 0.15 -12.23 -18.99
CA GLY A 127 1.33 -12.19 -19.86
C GLY A 127 2.08 -10.85 -19.88
N VAL A 128 1.60 -9.85 -19.13
CA VAL A 128 2.18 -8.50 -19.00
C VAL A 128 2.43 -8.22 -17.52
N LYS A 129 3.62 -7.76 -17.16
CA LYS A 129 3.93 -7.39 -15.76
C LYS A 129 3.09 -6.14 -15.41
N PRO A 130 2.30 -6.13 -14.32
CA PRO A 130 1.52 -4.95 -13.95
C PRO A 130 2.44 -3.75 -13.72
N GLY A 131 2.10 -2.60 -14.29
CA GLY A 131 2.96 -1.42 -14.25
C GLY A 131 4.05 -1.38 -15.34
N GLN A 132 4.03 -2.30 -16.30
CA GLN A 132 4.97 -2.30 -17.43
C GLN A 132 4.82 -1.06 -18.30
N GLU A 133 3.61 -0.50 -18.40
CA GLU A 133 3.34 0.79 -19.03
C GLU A 133 4.07 1.95 -18.32
N MET A 134 4.15 1.96 -16.98
CA MET A 134 4.96 2.96 -16.25
C MET A 134 6.45 2.73 -16.45
N VAL A 135 6.89 1.47 -16.47
CA VAL A 135 8.31 1.14 -16.72
C VAL A 135 8.73 1.61 -18.11
N GLU A 136 7.89 1.37 -19.11
CA GLU A 136 8.15 1.80 -20.49
C GLU A 136 8.10 3.32 -20.62
N ALA A 137 7.17 4.00 -19.94
CA ALA A 137 7.13 5.46 -19.91
C ALA A 137 8.44 6.06 -19.38
N ILE A 138 8.99 5.50 -18.29
CA ILE A 138 10.27 5.95 -17.71
C ILE A 138 11.42 5.63 -18.67
N ARG A 139 11.43 4.45 -19.29
CA ARG A 139 12.47 4.06 -20.26
C ARG A 139 12.47 4.99 -21.48
N ALA A 140 11.31 5.21 -22.08
CA ALA A 140 11.15 6.09 -23.24
C ALA A 140 11.53 7.54 -22.90
N ALA A 141 11.16 8.02 -21.70
CA ALA A 141 11.59 9.34 -21.22
C ALA A 141 13.11 9.47 -21.17
N ASN A 142 13.81 8.49 -20.60
CA ASN A 142 15.28 8.49 -20.56
C ASN A 142 15.91 8.41 -21.97
N GLN A 143 15.28 7.72 -22.91
CA GLN A 143 15.78 7.61 -24.30
C GLN A 143 15.67 8.93 -25.08
N CYS A 144 14.67 9.77 -24.77
CA CYS A 144 14.49 11.08 -25.39
C CYS A 144 14.98 12.26 -24.52
N ASP A 145 15.74 11.98 -23.46
CA ASP A 145 16.29 12.95 -22.49
C ASP A 145 15.20 13.81 -21.81
N ALA A 146 14.00 13.25 -21.68
CA ALA A 146 12.87 13.85 -20.97
C ALA A 146 12.96 13.57 -19.46
N ARG A 147 12.56 14.53 -18.64
CA ARG A 147 12.54 14.33 -17.18
C ARG A 147 11.35 13.48 -16.77
N PHE A 148 11.58 12.31 -16.18
CA PHE A 148 10.48 11.53 -15.59
C PHE A 148 10.11 12.05 -14.19
N ILE A 149 8.81 12.04 -13.85
CA ILE A 149 8.27 12.50 -12.57
C ILE A 149 7.39 11.41 -11.97
N LEU A 150 7.70 11.01 -10.73
CA LEU A 150 6.85 10.13 -9.92
C LEU A 150 5.67 10.94 -9.38
N ALA A 151 4.52 10.86 -10.05
CA ALA A 151 3.39 11.76 -9.81
C ALA A 151 2.40 11.26 -8.74
N ASP A 152 2.51 10.01 -8.28
CA ASP A 152 1.54 9.41 -7.36
C ASP A 152 2.01 9.44 -5.90
N ARG A 153 1.04 9.38 -4.98
CA ARG A 153 1.28 9.34 -3.53
C ARG A 153 1.54 7.91 -3.04
N GLU A 154 2.12 7.81 -1.86
CA GLU A 154 2.38 6.51 -1.22
C GLU A 154 1.08 5.69 -1.05
N VAL A 155 1.04 4.49 -1.63
CA VAL A 155 -0.16 3.63 -1.64
C VAL A 155 -0.60 3.27 -0.22
N GLN A 156 0.34 3.10 0.70
CA GLN A 156 0.07 2.81 2.11
C GLN A 156 -0.72 3.95 2.77
N LEU A 157 -0.39 5.20 2.44
CA LEU A 157 -1.13 6.35 2.94
C LEU A 157 -2.54 6.41 2.34
N THR A 158 -2.67 6.16 1.03
CA THR A 158 -3.97 6.07 0.33
C THR A 158 -4.90 5.07 1.03
N LEU A 159 -4.42 3.85 1.23
CA LEU A 159 -5.19 2.78 1.87
C LEU A 159 -5.54 3.12 3.32
N LYS A 160 -4.59 3.69 4.08
CA LYS A 160 -4.82 4.11 5.47
C LYS A 160 -5.89 5.19 5.58
N ARG A 161 -5.88 6.18 4.67
CA ARG A 161 -6.89 7.23 4.60
C ARG A 161 -8.26 6.68 4.22
N ALA A 162 -8.32 5.82 3.21
CA ALA A 162 -9.54 5.15 2.81
C ALA A 162 -10.17 4.36 3.96
N TRP A 163 -9.35 3.58 4.69
CA TRP A 163 -9.81 2.84 5.87
C TRP A 163 -10.22 3.74 7.04
N GLY A 164 -9.57 4.89 7.17
CA GLY A 164 -9.87 5.89 8.19
C GLY A 164 -11.19 6.64 7.93
N GLN A 165 -11.52 6.91 6.67
CA GLN A 165 -12.77 7.61 6.28
C GLN A 165 -13.96 6.65 6.10
N ALA A 166 -13.69 5.38 5.82
CA ALA A 166 -14.73 4.34 5.73
C ALA A 166 -15.46 4.17 7.07
N SER A 167 -16.79 4.19 7.00
CA SER A 167 -17.65 3.86 8.14
C SER A 167 -17.54 2.38 8.50
N LEU A 168 -18.05 2.01 9.68
CA LEU A 168 -18.13 0.59 10.06
C LEU A 168 -19.00 -0.19 9.06
N TRP A 169 -20.08 0.41 8.56
CA TRP A 169 -20.94 -0.17 7.53
C TRP A 169 -20.21 -0.39 6.20
N ASP A 170 -19.42 0.59 5.73
CA ASP A 170 -18.61 0.45 4.51
C ASP A 170 -17.64 -0.73 4.65
N LYS A 171 -17.02 -0.87 5.82
CA LYS A 171 -16.08 -1.97 6.13
C LYS A 171 -16.77 -3.33 6.14
N MET A 172 -17.94 -3.43 6.78
CA MET A 172 -18.71 -4.68 6.80
C MET A 172 -19.21 -5.07 5.40
N ARG A 173 -19.67 -4.11 4.60
CA ARG A 173 -20.13 -4.34 3.23
C ARG A 173 -18.97 -4.74 2.31
N LEU A 174 -17.82 -4.08 2.43
CA LEU A 174 -16.63 -4.47 1.69
C LEU A 174 -16.18 -5.88 2.08
N LEU A 175 -16.22 -6.21 3.38
CA LEU A 175 -15.96 -7.57 3.85
C LEU A 175 -16.96 -8.58 3.29
N SER A 176 -18.25 -8.28 3.21
CA SER A 176 -19.25 -9.20 2.63
C SER A 176 -19.03 -9.44 1.14
N VAL A 177 -18.65 -8.40 0.38
CA VAL A 177 -18.33 -8.53 -1.05
C VAL A 177 -17.07 -9.38 -1.24
N LEU A 178 -16.01 -9.12 -0.46
CA LEU A 178 -14.79 -9.93 -0.51
C LEU A 178 -15.05 -11.39 -0.13
N MET A 179 -15.84 -11.63 0.92
CA MET A 179 -16.22 -12.99 1.30
C MET A 179 -17.07 -13.66 0.21
N GLY A 180 -18.03 -12.96 -0.38
CA GLY A 180 -18.82 -13.45 -1.51
C GLY A 180 -17.94 -13.87 -2.69
N SER A 181 -16.94 -13.05 -3.03
CA SER A 181 -15.97 -13.34 -4.09
C SER A 181 -15.06 -14.55 -3.77
N LEU A 182 -14.77 -14.82 -2.50
CA LEU A 182 -13.99 -16.01 -2.10
C LEU A 182 -14.81 -17.30 -2.15
N PHE A 183 -16.13 -17.21 -2.04
CA PHE A 183 -17.04 -18.35 -2.13
C PHE A 183 -17.65 -18.54 -3.53
N SER A 184 -17.48 -17.57 -4.44
CA SER A 184 -17.85 -17.71 -5.84
C SER A 184 -16.77 -18.47 -6.60
N ASN A 185 -17.05 -19.72 -6.99
CA ASN A 185 -16.21 -20.51 -7.91
C ASN A 185 -16.56 -20.20 -9.37
N GLU A 186 -16.63 -18.93 -9.75
CA GLU A 186 -16.77 -18.55 -11.15
C GLU A 186 -15.37 -18.47 -11.77
N GLU A 187 -15.02 -19.47 -12.58
CA GLU A 187 -13.82 -19.41 -13.42
C GLU A 187 -14.05 -18.32 -14.48
N LEU A 188 -13.26 -17.24 -14.40
CA LEU A 188 -13.29 -16.17 -15.39
C LEU A 188 -12.92 -16.74 -16.76
N THR A 189 -13.83 -16.68 -17.73
CA THR A 189 -13.52 -17.10 -19.10
C THR A 189 -12.62 -16.07 -19.79
N GLU A 190 -11.90 -16.47 -20.85
CA GLU A 190 -11.10 -15.54 -21.66
C GLU A 190 -11.94 -14.37 -22.21
N ARG A 191 -13.22 -14.61 -22.51
CA ARG A 191 -14.17 -13.57 -22.95
C ARG A 191 -14.49 -12.57 -21.85
N ASP A 192 -14.60 -13.02 -20.60
CA ASP A 192 -14.82 -12.13 -19.45
C ASP A 192 -13.59 -11.28 -19.18
N LEU A 193 -12.39 -11.87 -19.30
CA LEU A 193 -11.11 -11.17 -19.18
C LEU A 193 -10.93 -10.10 -20.26
N GLU A 194 -11.33 -10.38 -21.50
CA GLU A 194 -11.23 -9.43 -22.61
C GLU A 194 -12.24 -8.28 -22.46
N ARG A 195 -13.46 -8.56 -22.00
CA ARG A 195 -14.44 -7.53 -21.63
C ARG A 195 -13.96 -6.63 -20.50
N MET A 196 -13.35 -7.20 -19.45
CA MET A 196 -12.77 -6.43 -18.33
C MET A 196 -11.59 -5.54 -18.74
N ARG A 197 -10.95 -5.77 -19.89
CA ARG A 197 -9.87 -4.91 -20.41
C ARG A 197 -10.38 -3.67 -21.12
N SER A 198 -11.67 -3.63 -21.50
CA SER A 198 -12.25 -2.45 -22.14
C SER A 198 -12.36 -1.30 -21.15
N GLN A 199 -12.01 -0.09 -21.59
CA GLN A 199 -12.10 1.11 -20.77
C GLN A 199 -13.54 1.39 -20.34
N ASP A 200 -14.52 1.04 -21.19
CA ASP A 200 -15.94 1.27 -20.93
C ASP A 200 -16.45 0.41 -19.77
N VAL A 201 -16.10 -0.88 -19.71
CA VAL A 201 -16.47 -1.77 -18.60
C VAL A 201 -15.76 -1.37 -17.32
N LEU A 202 -14.47 -0.99 -17.38
CA LEU A 202 -13.76 -0.49 -16.21
C LEU A 202 -14.40 0.79 -15.65
N SER A 203 -14.85 1.69 -16.53
CA SER A 203 -15.54 2.91 -16.15
C SER A 203 -16.90 2.61 -15.49
N GLU A 204 -17.66 1.65 -16.04
CA GLU A 204 -18.95 1.20 -15.48
C GLU A 204 -18.78 0.56 -14.09
N MET A 205 -17.77 -0.32 -13.92
CA MET A 205 -17.43 -0.92 -12.62
C MET A 205 -17.00 0.13 -11.60
N LEU A 206 -16.20 1.12 -12.02
CA LEU A 206 -15.80 2.23 -11.16
C LEU A 206 -17.00 3.10 -10.76
N GLU A 207 -17.95 3.32 -11.66
CA GLU A 207 -19.17 4.07 -11.38
C GLU A 207 -20.10 3.31 -10.40
N GLU A 208 -20.25 1.99 -10.58
CA GLU A 208 -20.99 1.15 -9.64
C GLU A 208 -20.31 1.12 -8.25
N PHE A 209 -18.98 1.01 -8.20
CA PHE A 209 -18.22 1.14 -6.97
C PHE A 209 -18.42 2.50 -6.31
N SER A 210 -18.41 3.58 -7.10
CA SER A 210 -18.62 4.95 -6.64
C SER A 210 -19.99 5.15 -5.99
N ARG A 211 -21.04 4.55 -6.56
CA ARG A 211 -22.41 4.57 -6.02
C ARG A 211 -22.51 3.83 -4.70
N HIS A 212 -21.84 2.69 -4.58
CA HIS A 212 -21.93 1.84 -3.40
C HIS A 212 -21.00 2.23 -2.24
N PHE A 213 -19.87 2.85 -2.56
CA PHE A 213 -18.82 3.20 -1.61
C PHE A 213 -18.30 4.64 -1.81
N PRO A 214 -19.16 5.67 -1.69
CA PRO A 214 -18.79 7.05 -2.02
C PRO A 214 -17.61 7.59 -1.20
N ARG A 215 -17.49 7.19 0.08
CA ARG A 215 -16.38 7.58 0.96
C ARG A 215 -15.06 6.90 0.60
N LEU A 216 -15.11 5.68 0.07
CA LEU A 216 -13.92 5.00 -0.43
C LEU A 216 -13.52 5.58 -1.78
N LYS A 217 -14.47 5.89 -2.65
CA LYS A 217 -14.19 6.56 -3.91
C LYS A 217 -13.53 7.93 -3.70
N SER A 218 -14.04 8.75 -2.79
CA SER A 218 -13.46 10.07 -2.52
C SER A 218 -11.99 9.97 -2.08
N THR A 219 -11.61 8.92 -1.36
CA THR A 219 -10.24 8.74 -0.86
C THR A 219 -9.33 7.97 -1.80
N LEU A 220 -9.82 6.92 -2.45
CA LEU A 220 -9.00 6.08 -3.33
C LEU A 220 -8.82 6.69 -4.73
N ILE A 221 -9.82 7.45 -5.20
CA ILE A 221 -9.85 8.03 -6.54
C ILE A 221 -9.75 9.55 -6.46
N ASP A 222 -10.73 10.26 -5.90
CA ASP A 222 -10.77 11.74 -6.03
C ASP A 222 -9.57 12.45 -5.38
N GLU A 223 -9.18 12.06 -4.16
CA GLU A 223 -7.96 12.57 -3.52
C GLU A 223 -6.69 12.23 -4.31
N ARG A 224 -6.70 11.11 -5.02
CA ARG A 224 -5.57 10.64 -5.84
C ARG A 224 -5.50 11.43 -7.14
N ASP A 225 -6.63 11.70 -7.78
CA ASP A 225 -6.76 12.60 -8.94
C ASP A 225 -6.25 13.99 -8.59
N GLN A 226 -6.61 14.52 -7.43
CA GLN A 226 -6.09 15.81 -6.95
C GLN A 226 -4.56 15.79 -6.82
N TYR A 227 -4.02 14.74 -6.20
CA TYR A 227 -2.57 14.60 -6.04
C TYR A 227 -1.85 14.51 -7.40
N LEU A 228 -2.34 13.64 -8.28
CA LEU A 228 -1.80 13.42 -9.62
C LEU A 228 -1.89 14.69 -10.47
N ALA A 229 -3.08 15.29 -10.56
CA ALA A 229 -3.30 16.54 -11.30
C ALA A 229 -2.34 17.64 -10.84
N LYS A 230 -2.20 17.83 -9.52
CA LYS A 230 -1.29 18.84 -8.98
C LYS A 230 0.17 18.54 -9.34
N LYS A 231 0.62 17.28 -9.22
CA LYS A 231 1.97 16.88 -9.61
C LYS A 231 2.22 17.03 -11.12
N ILE A 232 1.24 16.73 -11.95
CA ILE A 232 1.33 16.87 -13.40
C ILE A 232 1.46 18.35 -13.78
N VAL A 233 0.58 19.24 -13.29
CA VAL A 233 0.65 20.66 -13.67
C VAL A 233 1.89 21.39 -13.14
N GLU A 234 2.45 20.95 -12.00
CA GLU A 234 3.69 21.47 -11.44
C GLU A 234 4.95 20.86 -12.09
N SER A 235 4.80 19.91 -13.01
CA SER A 235 5.95 19.31 -13.71
C SER A 235 6.65 20.36 -14.59
N PRO A 236 8.00 20.30 -14.67
CA PRO A 236 8.78 21.26 -15.45
C PRO A 236 8.58 21.05 -16.96
N GLY A 237 8.87 22.09 -17.75
CA GLY A 237 8.74 22.08 -19.21
C GLY A 237 7.37 22.53 -19.73
N ASP A 238 7.24 22.63 -21.04
CA ASP A 238 6.06 23.15 -21.71
C ASP A 238 5.16 22.02 -22.23
N ILE A 239 5.75 20.92 -22.68
CA ILE A 239 5.04 19.72 -23.14
C ILE A 239 5.25 18.58 -22.14
N ILE A 240 4.15 18.12 -21.53
CA ILE A 240 4.16 17.08 -20.52
C ILE A 240 3.29 15.91 -21.00
N VAL A 241 3.83 14.69 -20.95
CA VAL A 241 3.03 13.46 -21.15
C VAL A 241 2.79 12.83 -19.78
N ALA A 242 1.53 12.67 -19.38
CA ALA A 242 1.13 12.02 -18.14
C ALA A 242 0.59 10.62 -18.44
N VAL A 243 1.32 9.59 -18.02
CA VAL A 243 0.93 8.19 -18.14
C VAL A 243 0.23 7.75 -16.85
N ILE A 244 -1.09 7.62 -16.94
CA ILE A 244 -1.99 7.38 -15.81
C ILE A 244 -2.92 6.20 -16.11
N GLY A 245 -3.55 5.63 -15.10
CA GLY A 245 -4.62 4.66 -15.27
C GLY A 245 -5.85 5.30 -15.87
N ALA A 246 -6.56 4.58 -16.75
CA ALA A 246 -7.74 5.10 -17.45
C ALA A 246 -8.80 5.70 -16.51
N GLY A 247 -8.99 5.13 -15.33
CA GLY A 247 -9.95 5.60 -14.32
C GLY A 247 -9.64 6.98 -13.72
N HIS A 248 -8.41 7.49 -13.87
CA HIS A 248 -7.99 8.79 -13.34
C HIS A 248 -8.07 9.92 -14.39
N ARG A 249 -8.11 9.58 -15.68
CA ARG A 249 -8.03 10.54 -16.80
C ARG A 249 -9.10 11.62 -16.72
N GLN A 250 -10.36 11.24 -16.62
CA GLN A 250 -11.49 12.18 -16.62
C GLN A 250 -11.47 13.08 -15.38
N GLY A 251 -11.12 12.54 -14.20
CA GLY A 251 -11.04 13.30 -12.95
C GLY A 251 -9.93 14.34 -13.00
N ILE A 252 -8.75 13.98 -13.50
CA ILE A 252 -7.61 14.87 -13.68
C ILE A 252 -7.92 15.97 -14.71
N GLN A 253 -8.46 15.59 -15.88
CA GLN A 253 -8.87 16.55 -16.92
C GLN A 253 -9.78 17.62 -16.34
N ARG A 254 -10.85 17.20 -15.64
CA ARG A 254 -11.81 18.12 -15.03
C ARG A 254 -11.15 19.06 -14.01
N LEU A 255 -10.23 18.57 -13.18
CA LEU A 255 -9.52 19.39 -12.19
C LEU A 255 -8.62 20.46 -12.83
N ILE A 256 -8.00 20.13 -13.97
CA ILE A 256 -7.12 21.03 -14.72
C ILE A 256 -7.95 22.10 -15.43
N GLU A 257 -8.97 21.70 -16.20
CA GLU A 257 -9.83 22.60 -16.98
C GLU A 257 -10.60 23.58 -16.10
N THR A 258 -11.12 23.09 -14.96
CA THR A 258 -11.83 23.95 -14.00
C THR A 258 -10.89 24.76 -13.10
N SER A 259 -9.57 24.67 -13.30
CA SER A 259 -8.53 25.32 -12.48
C SER A 259 -8.56 25.00 -10.98
N ARG A 260 -9.38 24.04 -10.54
CA ARG A 260 -9.49 23.59 -9.13
C ARG A 260 -8.21 22.94 -8.62
N VAL A 261 -7.33 22.49 -9.51
CA VAL A 261 -5.99 21.99 -9.17
C VAL A 261 -5.17 23.00 -8.33
N GLN A 262 -5.46 24.31 -8.42
CA GLN A 262 -4.79 25.36 -7.65
C GLN A 262 -5.13 25.32 -6.16
N GLU A 263 -6.32 24.85 -5.81
CA GLU A 263 -6.80 24.74 -4.42
C GLU A 263 -6.28 23.48 -3.71
N VAL A 264 -5.69 22.55 -4.47
CA VAL A 264 -5.22 21.28 -3.93
C VAL A 264 -4.03 21.51 -3.01
N SER A 265 -4.10 20.98 -1.79
CA SER A 265 -3.03 21.05 -0.80
C SER A 265 -2.35 19.69 -0.64
N PHE A 266 -1.03 19.62 -0.87
CA PHE A 266 -0.28 18.39 -0.62
C PHE A 266 -0.23 18.06 0.86
N ASP A 267 -0.23 19.04 1.75
CA ASP A 267 -0.17 18.82 3.19
C ASP A 267 -1.42 18.08 3.67
N ASP A 268 -2.59 18.43 3.14
CA ASP A 268 -3.85 17.77 3.49
C ASP A 268 -3.92 16.34 2.93
N LEU A 269 -3.43 16.15 1.71
CA LEU A 269 -3.41 14.83 1.04
C LEU A 269 -2.34 13.90 1.62
N ASN A 270 -1.23 14.44 2.12
CA ASN A 270 -0.14 13.69 2.75
C ASN A 270 -0.36 13.44 4.25
N ARG A 271 -1.40 14.05 4.85
CA ARG A 271 -1.70 13.86 6.27
C ARG A 271 -2.22 12.46 6.56
N SER A 272 -1.55 11.73 7.44
CA SER A 272 -2.06 10.45 7.96
C SER A 272 -3.27 10.69 8.88
N PRO A 273 -4.32 9.84 8.81
CA PRO A 273 -5.41 9.89 9.79
C PRO A 273 -4.85 9.64 11.18
N LYS A 274 -5.33 10.40 12.17
CA LYS A 274 -4.91 10.27 13.57
C LYS A 274 -5.49 8.97 14.14
N PRO A 275 -4.69 8.17 14.87
CA PRO A 275 -5.23 7.02 15.60
C PRO A 275 -6.24 7.48 16.64
N SER A 276 -7.34 6.73 16.80
CA SER A 276 -8.36 7.03 17.82
C SER A 276 -7.74 7.06 19.21
N LYS A 277 -8.02 8.13 19.98
CA LYS A 277 -7.58 8.24 21.38
C LYS A 277 -8.17 7.11 22.25
N VAL A 278 -9.37 6.65 21.92
CA VAL A 278 -10.01 5.51 22.58
C VAL A 278 -9.20 4.23 22.39
N LEU A 279 -8.74 3.97 21.15
CA LEU A 279 -7.92 2.80 20.85
C LEU A 279 -6.55 2.84 21.56
N LYS A 280 -6.01 4.04 21.80
CA LYS A 280 -4.79 4.21 22.63
C LYS A 280 -5.03 3.89 24.11
N GLY A 281 -6.25 4.08 24.62
CA GLY A 281 -6.64 3.76 25.99
C GLY A 281 -6.96 2.28 26.20
N ILE A 282 -7.64 1.64 25.24
CA ILE A 282 -8.07 0.23 25.32
C ILE A 282 -6.93 -0.72 25.66
N LYS A 283 -5.73 -0.49 25.11
CA LYS A 283 -4.56 -1.34 25.38
C LYS A 283 -4.12 -1.37 26.87
N TYR A 284 -4.49 -0.36 27.66
CA TYR A 284 -4.22 -0.32 29.11
C TYR A 284 -5.42 -0.81 29.94
N ILE A 285 -6.64 -0.70 29.40
CA ILE A 285 -7.87 -1.16 30.06
C ILE A 285 -7.83 -2.68 30.22
N ILE A 286 -7.38 -3.42 29.21
CA ILE A 286 -7.33 -4.89 29.25
C ILE A 286 -6.45 -5.41 30.39
N PRO A 287 -5.15 -5.01 30.53
CA PRO A 287 -4.34 -5.40 31.69
C PRO A 287 -4.97 -5.01 33.02
N LEU A 288 -5.55 -3.81 33.11
CA LEU A 288 -6.19 -3.32 34.33
C LEU A 288 -7.38 -4.20 34.75
N ILE A 289 -8.21 -4.64 33.78
CA ILE A 289 -9.33 -5.56 34.04
C ILE A 289 -8.81 -6.90 34.56
N VAL A 290 -7.79 -7.48 33.93
CA VAL A 290 -7.26 -8.79 34.32
C VAL A 290 -6.66 -8.73 35.73
N VAL A 291 -5.80 -7.74 35.99
CA VAL A 291 -5.22 -7.53 37.32
C VAL A 291 -6.32 -7.23 38.35
N GLY A 292 -7.32 -6.44 37.97
CA GLY A 292 -8.47 -6.11 38.81
C GLY A 292 -9.29 -7.34 39.21
N ILE A 293 -9.61 -8.24 38.27
CA ILE A 293 -10.34 -9.49 38.54
C ILE A 293 -9.55 -10.38 39.51
N ILE A 294 -8.25 -10.57 39.26
CA ILE A 294 -7.39 -11.43 40.10
C ILE A 294 -7.25 -10.84 41.51
N THR A 295 -7.08 -9.52 41.62
CA THR A 295 -6.97 -8.81 42.90
C THR A 295 -8.29 -8.85 43.66
N TYR A 296 -9.42 -8.65 42.97
CA TYR A 296 -10.74 -8.74 43.57
C TYR A 296 -11.04 -10.15 44.09
N GLY A 297 -10.74 -11.19 43.31
CA GLY A 297 -10.86 -12.58 43.75
C GLY A 297 -10.04 -12.89 45.01
N PHE A 298 -8.91 -12.20 45.20
CA PHE A 298 -8.02 -12.46 46.33
C PHE A 298 -8.63 -11.94 47.64
N PHE A 299 -9.27 -10.77 47.58
CA PHE A 299 -9.88 -10.14 48.76
C PHE A 299 -11.30 -10.66 49.05
N TYR A 300 -12.07 -11.04 48.01
CA TYR A 300 -13.50 -11.32 48.15
C TYR A 300 -13.89 -12.79 47.94
N SER A 301 -13.07 -13.61 47.28
CA SER A 301 -13.33 -15.05 47.10
C SER A 301 -12.41 -15.89 48.00
N SER A 302 -11.16 -16.10 47.59
CA SER A 302 -10.13 -16.77 48.38
C SER A 302 -8.77 -16.67 47.67
N ALA A 303 -7.67 -16.84 48.41
CA ALA A 303 -6.33 -16.91 47.83
C ALA A 303 -6.18 -18.07 46.82
N GLU A 304 -6.86 -19.20 47.08
CA GLU A 304 -6.87 -20.37 46.20
C GLU A 304 -7.62 -20.11 44.88
N ALA A 305 -8.73 -19.39 44.93
CA ALA A 305 -9.47 -18.98 43.74
C ALA A 305 -8.62 -18.06 42.85
N SER A 306 -7.94 -17.06 43.43
CA SER A 306 -7.04 -16.18 42.68
C SER A 306 -5.84 -16.91 42.10
N TRP A 307 -5.29 -17.89 42.81
CA TRP A 307 -4.22 -18.72 42.28
C TRP A 307 -4.70 -19.51 41.05
N THR A 308 -5.91 -20.09 41.13
CA THR A 308 -6.55 -20.78 40.02
C THR A 308 -6.79 -19.84 38.83
N MET A 309 -7.20 -18.59 39.07
CA MET A 309 -7.35 -17.57 38.03
C MET A 309 -6.02 -17.27 37.31
N ILE A 310 -4.91 -17.18 38.04
CA ILE A 310 -3.58 -16.96 37.44
C ILE A 310 -3.18 -18.16 36.58
N GLN A 311 -3.39 -19.39 37.06
CA GLN A 311 -3.11 -20.61 36.30
C GLN A 311 -3.95 -20.68 35.02
N LEU A 312 -5.25 -20.40 35.11
CA LEU A 312 -6.15 -20.37 33.95
C LEU A 312 -5.76 -19.26 32.97
N TRP A 313 -5.38 -18.08 33.45
CA TRP A 313 -4.88 -17.00 32.60
C TRP A 313 -3.66 -17.43 31.79
N ILE A 314 -2.68 -18.04 32.46
CA ILE A 314 -1.46 -18.56 31.85
C ILE A 314 -1.78 -19.66 30.83
N LEU A 315 -2.60 -20.64 31.21
CA LEU A 315 -2.94 -21.77 30.34
C LEU A 315 -3.74 -21.32 29.10
N VAL A 316 -4.79 -20.53 29.27
CA VAL A 316 -5.63 -20.10 28.15
C VAL A 316 -4.82 -19.24 27.15
N ASN A 317 -4.06 -18.25 27.64
CA ASN A 317 -3.22 -17.44 26.76
C ASN A 317 -2.09 -18.26 26.12
N GLY A 318 -1.35 -19.01 26.94
CA GLY A 318 -0.19 -19.76 26.50
C GLY A 318 -0.55 -20.84 25.48
N VAL A 319 -1.57 -21.66 25.76
CA VAL A 319 -1.99 -22.76 24.88
C VAL A 319 -2.51 -22.22 23.55
N LEU A 320 -3.35 -21.20 23.54
CA LEU A 320 -3.86 -20.63 22.29
C LEU A 320 -2.75 -19.99 21.45
N ALA A 321 -1.84 -19.23 22.06
CA ALA A 321 -0.69 -18.69 21.35
C ALA A 321 0.21 -19.80 20.78
N ALA A 322 0.51 -20.84 21.57
CA ALA A 322 1.29 -21.99 21.13
C ALA A 322 0.62 -22.75 19.98
N ALA A 323 -0.69 -22.99 20.06
CA ALA A 323 -1.45 -23.70 19.04
C ALA A 323 -1.45 -22.96 17.69
N PHE A 324 -1.69 -21.64 17.71
CA PHE A 324 -1.61 -20.82 16.50
C PHE A 324 -0.19 -20.79 15.95
N VAL A 325 0.82 -20.60 16.79
CA VAL A 325 2.22 -20.59 16.35
C VAL A 325 2.63 -21.94 15.76
N ALA A 326 2.17 -23.06 16.33
CA ALA A 326 2.42 -24.39 15.78
C ALA A 326 1.89 -24.57 14.36
N ALA A 327 0.79 -23.88 13.98
CA ALA A 327 0.26 -23.90 12.63
C ALA A 327 1.22 -23.29 11.57
N ALA A 328 2.17 -22.44 11.98
CA ALA A 328 3.23 -21.94 11.09
C ALA A 328 4.39 -22.94 10.90
N LEU A 329 4.36 -24.10 11.58
CA LEU A 329 5.41 -25.12 11.60
C LEU A 329 6.83 -24.56 11.93
N PRO A 330 6.98 -23.78 13.02
CA PRO A 330 8.26 -23.21 13.43
C PRO A 330 9.12 -24.23 14.18
N HIS A 331 10.24 -23.78 14.75
CA HIS A 331 11.00 -24.60 15.70
C HIS A 331 10.18 -24.87 16.99
N PRO A 332 10.24 -26.06 17.61
CA PRO A 332 9.49 -26.36 18.84
C PRO A 332 9.73 -25.37 19.99
N LEU A 333 10.97 -24.89 20.15
CA LEU A 333 11.31 -23.86 21.13
C LEU A 333 10.60 -22.51 20.86
N THR A 334 10.26 -22.21 19.61
CA THR A 334 9.45 -21.02 19.25
C THR A 334 8.03 -21.17 19.76
N VAL A 335 7.44 -22.38 19.66
CA VAL A 335 6.12 -22.68 20.22
C VAL A 335 6.13 -22.51 21.74
N LEU A 336 7.17 -23.01 22.41
CA LEU A 336 7.35 -22.84 23.85
C LEU A 336 7.55 -21.36 24.23
N ALA A 337 8.34 -20.62 23.47
CA ALA A 337 8.53 -19.18 23.70
C ALA A 337 7.21 -18.41 23.57
N ALA A 338 6.36 -18.76 22.59
CA ALA A 338 5.03 -18.18 22.46
C ALA A 338 4.12 -18.51 23.66
N PHE A 339 4.14 -19.76 24.13
CA PHE A 339 3.40 -20.20 25.32
C PHE A 339 3.74 -19.36 26.55
N VAL A 340 5.03 -19.15 26.81
CA VAL A 340 5.51 -18.41 27.99
C VAL A 340 5.30 -16.90 27.82
N ALA A 341 5.53 -16.37 26.62
CA ALA A 341 5.44 -14.93 26.37
C ALA A 341 4.00 -14.42 26.39
N ALA A 342 3.04 -15.18 25.85
CA ALA A 342 1.64 -14.73 25.68
C ALA A 342 1.00 -14.17 26.97
N PRO A 343 0.95 -14.89 28.10
CA PRO A 343 0.29 -14.38 29.30
C PRO A 343 0.95 -13.13 29.89
N LEU A 344 2.27 -12.97 29.73
CA LEU A 344 3.03 -11.81 30.20
C LEU A 344 2.82 -10.60 29.28
N THR A 345 2.88 -10.83 27.97
CA THR A 345 2.74 -9.79 26.94
C THR A 345 1.30 -9.30 26.80
N SER A 346 0.29 -10.16 27.01
CA SER A 346 -1.12 -9.74 27.08
C SER A 346 -1.38 -8.73 28.22
N LEU A 347 -0.56 -8.74 29.28
CA LEU A 347 -0.61 -7.76 30.38
C LEU A 347 0.30 -6.53 30.15
N ASN A 348 1.15 -6.56 29.12
CA ASN A 348 2.07 -5.48 28.81
C ASN A 348 1.82 -4.95 27.38
N PRO A 349 1.19 -3.78 27.22
CA PRO A 349 0.86 -3.22 25.91
C PRO A 349 2.07 -2.72 25.09
N THR A 350 3.29 -2.89 25.59
CA THR A 350 4.54 -2.48 24.91
C THR A 350 5.27 -3.63 24.21
N ILE A 351 5.00 -4.88 24.60
CA ILE A 351 5.66 -6.06 24.04
C ILE A 351 4.57 -7.02 23.58
N ALA A 352 4.66 -7.51 22.34
CA ALA A 352 3.72 -8.48 21.80
C ALA A 352 4.32 -9.90 21.85
N ALA A 353 3.48 -10.92 22.11
CA ALA A 353 3.87 -12.33 22.09
C ALA A 353 4.59 -12.70 20.78
N GLY A 354 4.12 -12.17 19.66
CA GLY A 354 4.70 -12.41 18.36
C GLY A 354 6.10 -11.84 18.17
N TRP A 355 6.49 -10.77 18.87
CA TRP A 355 7.88 -10.31 18.79
C TRP A 355 8.82 -11.30 19.45
N VAL A 356 8.45 -11.82 20.61
CA VAL A 356 9.23 -12.84 21.33
C VAL A 356 9.33 -14.12 20.50
N ALA A 357 8.20 -14.63 20.00
CA ALA A 357 8.17 -15.81 19.16
C ALA A 357 8.95 -15.61 17.84
N GLY A 358 8.73 -14.48 17.15
CA GLY A 358 9.40 -14.16 15.90
C GLY A 358 10.91 -13.99 16.04
N LEU A 359 11.38 -13.31 17.10
CA LEU A 359 12.81 -13.19 17.40
C LEU A 359 13.43 -14.53 17.76
N THR A 360 12.70 -15.37 18.51
CA THR A 360 13.14 -16.73 18.85
C THR A 360 13.30 -17.58 17.58
N GLU A 361 12.31 -17.55 16.67
CA GLU A 361 12.41 -18.25 15.39
C GLU A 361 13.55 -17.71 14.53
N ALA A 362 13.69 -16.39 14.42
CA ALA A 362 14.76 -15.76 13.65
C ALA A 362 16.16 -16.10 14.21
N TRP A 363 16.28 -16.31 15.52
CA TRP A 363 17.53 -16.69 16.16
C TRP A 363 17.86 -18.18 15.97
N LEU A 364 16.86 -19.06 16.13
CA LEU A 364 17.00 -20.51 16.00
C LEU A 364 17.12 -20.97 14.54
N ARG A 365 16.36 -20.34 13.63
CA ARG A 365 16.38 -20.56 12.19
C ARG A 365 16.69 -19.26 11.47
N LYS A 366 17.96 -18.86 11.55
CA LYS A 366 18.46 -17.65 10.89
C LYS A 366 18.11 -17.65 9.40
N PRO A 367 17.42 -16.61 8.89
CA PRO A 367 17.12 -16.51 7.46
C PRO A 367 18.41 -16.37 6.67
N LYS A 368 18.50 -17.11 5.56
CA LYS A 368 19.67 -17.15 4.68
C LYS A 368 19.52 -16.09 3.59
N VAL A 369 20.64 -15.71 2.95
CA VAL A 369 20.62 -14.81 1.77
C VAL A 369 19.67 -15.34 0.69
N GLY A 370 19.67 -16.65 0.46
CA GLY A 370 18.75 -17.30 -0.49
C GLY A 370 17.27 -17.08 -0.17
N ASP A 371 16.88 -16.95 1.10
CA ASP A 371 15.48 -16.67 1.47
C ASP A 371 15.07 -15.26 1.02
N PHE A 372 16.00 -14.29 0.99
CA PHE A 372 15.74 -12.93 0.49
C PHE A 372 15.62 -12.93 -1.04
N MET A 373 16.50 -13.65 -1.73
CA MET A 373 16.48 -13.74 -3.20
C MET A 373 15.23 -14.45 -3.73
N SER A 374 14.81 -15.54 -3.06
CA SER A 374 13.63 -16.31 -3.49
C SER A 374 12.31 -15.73 -2.97
N LEU A 375 12.35 -14.76 -2.04
CA LEU A 375 11.17 -14.15 -1.41
C LEU A 375 10.15 -13.70 -2.46
N SER A 376 10.65 -13.12 -3.55
CA SER A 376 9.82 -12.60 -4.63
C SER A 376 8.95 -13.66 -5.32
N ASN A 377 9.50 -14.86 -5.47
CA ASN A 377 8.84 -15.99 -6.11
C ASN A 377 8.00 -16.80 -5.11
N ASP A 378 8.49 -16.96 -3.88
CA ASP A 378 7.85 -17.78 -2.86
C ASP A 378 6.51 -17.20 -2.41
N ILE A 379 6.39 -15.87 -2.30
CA ILE A 379 5.13 -15.23 -1.90
C ILE A 379 3.98 -15.47 -2.88
N VAL A 380 4.26 -15.90 -4.12
CA VAL A 380 3.21 -16.17 -5.10
C VAL A 380 2.40 -17.43 -4.74
N SER A 381 2.87 -18.28 -3.83
CA SER A 381 2.14 -19.50 -3.42
C SER A 381 1.94 -19.57 -1.90
N VAL A 382 0.82 -20.14 -1.46
CA VAL A 382 0.56 -20.39 -0.03
C VAL A 382 1.66 -21.28 0.56
N ARG A 383 2.08 -22.31 -0.18
CA ARG A 383 3.17 -23.19 0.23
C ARG A 383 4.50 -22.45 0.38
N GLY A 384 4.77 -21.45 -0.46
CA GLY A 384 5.98 -20.64 -0.38
C GLY A 384 6.04 -19.81 0.90
N PHE A 385 4.90 -19.26 1.36
CA PHE A 385 4.82 -18.56 2.65
C PHE A 385 5.25 -19.44 3.84
N TRP A 386 4.94 -20.74 3.81
CA TRP A 386 5.34 -21.71 4.85
C TRP A 386 6.74 -22.31 4.64
N LYS A 387 7.34 -22.13 3.46
CA LYS A 387 8.67 -22.67 3.15
C LYS A 387 9.78 -21.65 3.36
N ASN A 388 9.59 -20.43 2.89
CA ASN A 388 10.59 -19.37 2.95
C ASN A 388 10.81 -18.92 4.40
N GLY A 389 12.08 -18.78 4.81
CA GLY A 389 12.45 -18.47 6.19
C GLY A 389 11.90 -17.13 6.68
N ILE A 390 11.87 -16.12 5.81
CA ILE A 390 11.42 -14.77 6.16
C ILE A 390 9.91 -14.75 6.36
N THR A 391 9.15 -15.25 5.39
CA THR A 391 7.68 -15.27 5.50
C THR A 391 7.22 -16.13 6.67
N LYS A 392 7.92 -17.22 6.97
CA LYS A 392 7.64 -18.06 8.14
C LYS A 392 7.80 -17.30 9.46
N ILE A 393 8.91 -16.57 9.63
CA ILE A 393 9.12 -15.72 10.81
C ILE A 393 7.97 -14.71 10.96
N LEU A 394 7.54 -14.09 9.87
CA LEU A 394 6.42 -13.13 9.88
C LEU A 394 5.07 -13.79 10.20
N LEU A 395 4.81 -15.01 9.68
CA LEU A 395 3.62 -15.80 10.02
C LEU A 395 3.60 -16.14 11.52
N VAL A 396 4.73 -16.57 12.08
CA VAL A 396 4.88 -16.85 13.52
C VAL A 396 4.47 -15.63 14.35
N VAL A 397 4.93 -14.43 13.97
CA VAL A 397 4.58 -13.19 14.68
C VAL A 397 3.07 -12.95 14.66
N VAL A 398 2.44 -13.07 13.48
CA VAL A 398 1.00 -12.85 13.32
C VAL A 398 0.20 -13.90 14.10
N PHE A 399 0.54 -15.17 13.98
CA PHE A 399 -0.15 -16.27 14.65
C PHE A 399 -0.02 -16.19 16.17
N ALA A 400 1.15 -15.86 16.69
CA ALA A 400 1.33 -15.60 18.12
C ALA A 400 0.45 -14.45 18.61
N ASN A 401 0.38 -13.33 17.86
CA ASN A 401 -0.43 -12.18 18.24
C ASN A 401 -1.93 -12.48 18.18
N VAL A 402 -2.39 -13.24 17.18
CA VAL A 402 -3.78 -13.69 17.07
C VAL A 402 -4.13 -14.63 18.21
N GLY A 403 -3.31 -15.66 18.46
CA GLY A 403 -3.52 -16.60 19.56
C GLY A 403 -3.51 -15.94 20.94
N SER A 404 -2.58 -15.01 21.19
CA SER A 404 -2.53 -14.23 22.44
C SER A 404 -3.76 -13.32 22.61
N SER A 405 -4.23 -12.70 21.52
CA SER A 405 -5.43 -11.84 21.55
C SER A 405 -6.68 -12.66 21.85
N LEU A 406 -6.86 -13.81 21.18
CA LEU A 406 -7.96 -14.74 21.46
C LEU A 406 -7.87 -15.27 22.90
N GLY A 407 -6.67 -15.61 23.36
CA GLY A 407 -6.42 -16.02 24.74
C GLY A 407 -6.78 -14.96 25.77
N THR A 408 -6.58 -13.69 25.45
CA THR A 408 -7.05 -12.57 26.30
C THR A 408 -8.58 -12.49 26.32
N PHE A 409 -9.22 -12.50 25.16
CA PHE A 409 -10.68 -12.39 25.05
C PHE A 409 -11.43 -13.56 25.68
N ILE A 410 -10.89 -14.78 25.58
CA ILE A 410 -11.45 -15.99 26.20
C ILE A 410 -11.03 -16.09 27.67
N GLY A 411 -9.80 -15.68 28.00
CA GLY A 411 -9.25 -15.77 29.35
C GLY A 411 -10.01 -14.90 30.36
N ILE A 412 -10.36 -13.66 30.00
CA ILE A 412 -11.12 -12.73 30.87
C ILE A 412 -12.42 -13.35 31.40
N PRO A 413 -13.37 -13.84 30.58
CA PRO A 413 -14.60 -14.45 31.09
C PRO A 413 -14.35 -15.76 31.83
N VAL A 414 -13.33 -16.54 31.45
CA VAL A 414 -12.96 -17.79 32.14
C VAL A 414 -12.45 -17.53 33.56
N ILE A 415 -11.61 -16.52 33.77
CA ILE A 415 -11.15 -16.18 35.14
C ILE A 415 -12.26 -15.48 35.93
N ALA A 416 -13.11 -14.70 35.28
CA ALA A 416 -14.22 -14.00 35.93
C ALA A 416 -15.33 -14.96 36.40
N SER A 417 -15.49 -16.12 35.78
CA SER A 417 -16.50 -17.11 36.22
C SER A 417 -16.20 -17.69 37.60
N LEU A 418 -14.94 -17.65 38.04
CA LEU A 418 -14.50 -18.07 39.37
C LEU A 418 -14.80 -17.04 40.48
N LEU A 419 -15.35 -15.87 40.11
CA LEU A 419 -15.84 -14.87 41.07
C LEU A 419 -17.29 -15.13 41.53
N ARG A 420 -17.97 -16.11 40.95
CA ARG A 420 -19.37 -16.44 41.25
C ARG A 420 -19.52 -17.40 42.41
#